data_AF-A0A8S0WUV4-F1
#
_entry.id   AF-A0A8S0WUV4-F1
#
_cell.length_a   1.000
_cell.length_b   1.000
_cell.length_c   1.000
_cell.angle_alpha   90.00
_cell.angle_beta   90.00
_cell.angle_gamma   90.00
#
_symmetry.space_group_name_H-M   'P 1'
#
loop_
_entity.id
_entity.type
_entity.pdbx_description
1 polymer ?
#
loop_
_entity_poly.entity_id
_entity_poly.type
_entity_poly.pdbx_seq_one_letter_code
_entity_poly.pdbx_strand_id
1 'polypeptide(L)'
;MLSVSFSLSTRRPKDTRNNILDTKEFTVSIISEAFTEASNSTSVESPANADEWIISGLTREPSTSVKPPFVRESAVAMECELYSSQDVAIPTTAEPTATFVLGLIKNIHVRDSVLNEDGMTVDPAKLRPISRLGGTTYARLLQGFDIPRISWKVIRDEYQSLKQHGSS
;
A
#
# COMPACT_ATOMS: atom_id res chain seq x y z
N MET A 1 -1.44 -8.81 -6.85
CA MET A 1 -0.33 -9.04 -5.91
C MET A 1 0.21 -7.68 -5.49
N LEU A 2 0.68 -7.55 -4.26
CA LEU A 2 1.30 -6.31 -3.76
C LEU A 2 2.65 -6.61 -3.10
N SER A 3 3.42 -5.56 -2.84
CA SER A 3 4.65 -5.64 -2.08
C SER A 3 4.69 -4.62 -0.95
N VAL A 4 5.27 -5.01 0.19
CA VAL A 4 5.53 -4.11 1.33
C VAL A 4 6.94 -4.41 1.86
N SER A 5 7.66 -3.36 2.23
CA SER A 5 8.99 -3.49 2.85
C SER A 5 8.94 -3.03 4.30
N PHE A 6 9.50 -3.85 5.19
CA PHE A 6 9.63 -3.55 6.61
C PHE A 6 11.08 -3.29 6.95
N SER A 7 11.42 -2.05 7.32
CA SER A 7 12.74 -1.76 7.90
C SER A 7 12.91 -2.48 9.23
N LEU A 8 14.06 -3.14 9.39
CA LEU A 8 14.48 -3.83 10.60
C LEU A 8 15.45 -2.91 11.35
N SER A 9 15.13 -2.61 12.60
CA SER A 9 16.00 -1.86 13.50
C SER A 9 16.38 -2.78 14.64
N THR A 10 17.66 -2.84 15.00
CA THR A 10 18.14 -3.59 16.18
C THR A 10 17.51 -3.08 17.48
N ARG A 11 16.98 -1.85 17.48
CA ARG A 11 16.26 -1.28 18.62
C ARG A 11 14.82 -1.79 18.75
N ARG A 12 14.21 -2.33 17.69
CA ARG A 12 12.82 -2.82 17.72
C ARG A 12 12.51 -3.76 16.54
N PRO A 13 12.24 -5.05 16.78
CA PRO A 13 11.56 -5.90 15.81
C PRO A 13 10.17 -5.32 15.53
N LYS A 14 9.77 -5.12 14.27
CA LYS A 14 8.40 -4.76 13.94
C LYS A 14 7.50 -5.99 14.11
N ASP A 15 6.57 -5.93 15.06
CA ASP A 15 5.63 -7.04 15.34
C ASP A 15 4.83 -7.41 14.09
N THR A 16 4.45 -6.44 13.25
CA THR A 16 3.76 -6.69 11.98
C THR A 16 4.50 -7.67 11.06
N ARG A 17 5.83 -7.54 10.93
CA ARG A 17 6.64 -8.42 10.07
C ARG A 17 6.65 -9.85 10.61
N ASN A 18 6.85 -10.02 11.91
CA ASN A 18 6.85 -11.34 12.53
C ASN A 18 5.46 -11.97 12.45
N ASN A 19 4.41 -11.22 12.74
CA ASN A 19 3.02 -11.67 12.60
C ASN A 19 2.73 -12.16 11.16
N ILE A 20 3.18 -11.44 10.13
CA ILE A 20 3.04 -11.87 8.73
C ILE A 20 3.77 -13.19 8.49
N LEU A 21 5.00 -13.32 8.98
CA LEU A 21 5.80 -14.53 8.77
C LEU A 21 5.26 -15.73 9.54
N ASP A 22 4.66 -15.53 10.71
CA ASP A 22 4.14 -16.62 11.54
C ASP A 22 2.73 -17.04 11.09
N THR A 23 1.85 -16.07 10.84
CA THR A 23 0.44 -16.33 10.51
C THR A 23 0.19 -16.51 9.02
N LYS A 24 1.12 -16.04 8.16
CA LYS A 24 1.02 -16.04 6.69
C LYS A 24 -0.13 -15.19 6.14
N GLU A 25 -0.77 -14.38 6.96
CA GLU A 25 -1.94 -13.58 6.60
C GLU A 25 -1.78 -12.14 7.09
N PHE A 26 -2.29 -11.18 6.31
CA PHE A 26 -2.29 -9.77 6.69
C PHE A 26 -3.29 -8.95 5.88
N THR A 27 -3.57 -7.73 6.34
CA THR A 27 -4.41 -6.77 5.63
C THR A 27 -3.61 -5.51 5.30
N VAL A 28 -3.95 -4.86 4.18
CA VAL A 28 -3.39 -3.57 3.77
C VAL A 28 -4.54 -2.60 3.57
N SER A 29 -4.60 -1.56 4.39
CA SER A 29 -5.64 -0.53 4.34
C SER A 29 -5.07 0.75 3.72
N ILE A 30 -5.74 1.31 2.71
CA ILE A 30 -5.35 2.58 2.11
C ILE A 30 -5.77 3.71 3.04
N ILE A 31 -4.82 4.58 3.37
CA ILE A 31 -5.06 5.69 4.29
C ILE A 31 -5.64 6.87 3.51
N SER A 32 -6.73 7.43 4.03
CA SER A 32 -7.37 8.64 3.52
C SER A 32 -7.15 9.81 4.47
N GLU A 33 -7.24 11.02 3.94
CA GLU A 33 -7.03 12.27 4.67
C GLU A 33 -7.73 12.29 6.05
N ALA A 34 -8.99 11.84 6.08
CA ALA A 34 -9.86 11.88 7.25
C ALA A 34 -9.35 11.15 8.50
N PHE A 35 -8.43 10.18 8.35
CA PHE A 35 -7.89 9.42 9.49
C PHE A 35 -6.35 9.36 9.49
N THR A 36 -5.71 10.32 8.81
CA THR A 36 -4.24 10.37 8.69
C THR A 36 -3.56 10.49 10.04
N GLU A 37 -4.08 11.32 10.94
CA GLU A 37 -3.51 11.52 12.29
C GLU A 37 -3.61 10.25 13.14
N ALA A 38 -4.78 9.60 13.13
CA ALA A 38 -4.99 8.32 13.77
C ALA A 38 -4.02 7.26 13.22
N SER A 39 -3.87 7.17 11.89
CA SER A 39 -2.89 6.26 11.28
C SER A 39 -1.44 6.61 11.63
N ASN A 40 -1.07 7.90 11.70
CA ASN A 40 0.28 8.29 12.09
C ASN A 40 0.56 7.92 13.57
N SER A 41 -0.46 7.95 14.45
CA SER A 41 -0.30 7.56 15.85
C SER A 41 0.03 6.07 16.05
N THR A 42 -0.29 5.19 15.10
CA THR A 42 0.14 3.78 15.14
C THR A 42 1.65 3.64 14.91
N SER A 43 2.32 4.71 14.47
CA SER A 43 3.78 4.74 14.32
C SER A 43 4.52 5.19 15.58
N VAL A 44 3.79 5.45 16.68
CA VAL A 44 4.40 5.76 17.98
C VAL A 44 5.28 4.59 18.43
N GLU A 45 6.36 4.91 19.15
CA GLU A 45 7.22 3.93 19.80
C GLU A 45 6.51 3.30 21.00
N SER A 46 5.51 2.46 20.71
CA SER A 46 4.77 1.66 21.67
C SER A 46 5.60 0.45 22.14
N PRO A 47 5.47 -0.01 23.40
CA PRO A 47 5.97 -1.31 23.83
C PRO A 47 5.37 -2.47 23.02
N ALA A 48 6.06 -3.62 22.92
CA ALA A 48 5.62 -4.77 22.11
C ALA A 48 4.25 -5.38 22.53
N ASN A 49 3.77 -5.06 23.73
CA ASN A 49 2.47 -5.51 24.25
C ASN A 49 1.38 -4.41 24.22
N ALA A 50 1.69 -3.23 23.69
CA ALA A 50 0.72 -2.16 23.56
C ALA A 50 -0.15 -2.37 22.32
N ASP A 51 -1.45 -2.17 22.46
CA ASP A 51 -2.41 -2.33 21.37
C ASP A 51 -2.52 -1.02 20.57
N GLU A 52 -1.95 -0.97 19.36
CA GLU A 52 -2.02 0.22 18.50
C GLU A 52 -3.45 0.63 18.15
N TRP A 53 -4.42 -0.29 18.22
CA TRP A 53 -5.82 0.03 18.00
C TRP A 53 -6.37 0.95 19.10
N ILE A 54 -5.93 0.74 20.35
CA ILE A 54 -6.31 1.61 21.48
C ILE A 54 -5.66 2.99 21.32
N ILE A 55 -4.38 3.03 20.93
CA ILE A 55 -3.63 4.28 20.77
C ILE A 55 -4.23 5.14 19.66
N SER A 56 -4.58 4.53 18.53
CA SER A 56 -5.06 5.23 17.35
C SER A 56 -6.54 5.56 17.37
N GLY A 57 -7.34 4.84 18.14
CA GLY A 57 -8.80 4.93 18.11
C GLY A 57 -9.41 4.43 16.79
N LEU A 58 -8.64 3.74 15.95
CA LEU A 58 -9.14 3.10 14.74
C LEU A 58 -10.00 1.89 15.09
N THR A 59 -10.96 1.57 14.23
CA THR A 59 -11.86 0.44 14.48
C THR A 59 -11.44 -0.78 13.67
N ARG A 60 -11.43 -1.95 14.31
CA ARG A 60 -11.22 -3.24 13.64
C ARG A 60 -12.48 -3.63 12.87
N GLU A 61 -12.32 -4.01 11.60
CA GLU A 61 -13.36 -4.64 10.78
C GLU A 61 -12.96 -6.08 10.44
N PRO A 62 -13.84 -7.08 10.63
CA PRO A 62 -13.52 -8.48 10.32
C PRO A 62 -13.24 -8.71 8.84
N SER A 63 -12.21 -9.51 8.56
CA SER A 63 -11.90 -9.98 7.21
C SER A 63 -12.76 -11.20 6.83
N THR A 64 -12.90 -11.43 5.53
CA THR A 64 -13.72 -12.52 4.95
C THR A 64 -12.87 -13.73 4.56
N SER A 65 -11.66 -13.52 4.06
CA SER A 65 -10.75 -14.53 3.51
C SER A 65 -9.51 -14.77 4.36
N VAL A 66 -9.18 -13.88 5.30
CA VAL A 66 -8.04 -14.00 6.22
C VAL A 66 -8.47 -13.70 7.66
N LYS A 67 -7.67 -14.11 8.65
CA LYS A 67 -7.93 -13.89 10.09
C LYS A 67 -7.71 -12.45 10.58
N PRO A 68 -6.62 -11.74 10.23
CA PRO A 68 -6.38 -10.41 10.78
C PRO A 68 -7.45 -9.42 10.28
N PRO A 69 -7.96 -8.52 11.14
CA PRO A 69 -8.92 -7.51 10.73
C PRO A 69 -8.26 -6.43 9.85
N PHE A 70 -9.08 -5.67 9.13
CA PHE A 70 -8.64 -4.43 8.47
C PHE A 70 -9.17 -3.19 9.20
N VAL A 71 -8.72 -2.01 8.77
CA VAL A 71 -9.12 -0.73 9.36
C VAL A 71 -10.48 -0.33 8.81
N ARG A 72 -11.51 -0.31 9.66
CA ARG A 72 -12.89 0.01 9.25
C ARG A 72 -12.96 1.34 8.53
N GLU A 73 -12.23 2.36 9.00
CA GLU A 73 -12.22 3.72 8.46
C GLU A 73 -11.73 3.79 7.00
N SER A 74 -10.92 2.81 6.58
CA SER A 74 -10.40 2.74 5.22
C SER A 74 -11.50 2.43 4.22
N ALA A 75 -11.54 3.21 3.13
CA ALA A 75 -12.48 2.97 2.04
C ALA A 75 -11.99 1.90 1.06
N VAL A 76 -10.70 1.56 1.08
CA VAL A 76 -10.09 0.52 0.24
C VAL A 76 -9.14 -0.30 1.10
N ALA A 77 -9.45 -1.58 1.31
CA ALA A 77 -8.60 -2.51 2.05
C ALA A 77 -8.42 -3.81 1.28
N MET A 78 -7.25 -4.42 1.43
CA MET A 78 -6.86 -5.66 0.75
C MET A 78 -6.53 -6.72 1.77
N GLU A 79 -7.15 -7.88 1.63
CA GLU A 79 -6.83 -9.08 2.40
C GLU A 79 -5.77 -9.87 1.66
N CYS A 80 -4.69 -10.21 2.34
CA CYS A 80 -3.49 -10.76 1.72
C CYS A 80 -3.00 -12.02 2.40
N GLU A 81 -2.53 -12.95 1.59
CA GLU A 81 -1.79 -14.13 2.00
C GLU A 81 -0.31 -13.96 1.61
N LEU A 82 0.60 -14.33 2.50
CA LEU A 82 2.04 -14.24 2.24
C LEU A 82 2.42 -15.15 1.07
N TYR A 83 2.89 -14.55 -0.02
CA TYR A 83 3.41 -15.27 -1.17
C TYR A 83 4.88 -15.64 -0.99
N SER A 84 5.69 -14.63 -0.65
CA SER A 84 7.12 -14.80 -0.41
C SER A 84 7.66 -13.64 0.41
N SER A 85 8.81 -13.86 1.04
CA SER A 85 9.53 -12.84 1.77
C SER A 85 11.04 -12.98 1.51
N GLN A 86 11.72 -11.85 1.45
CA GLN A 86 13.17 -11.79 1.29
C GLN A 86 13.75 -10.77 2.26
N ASP A 87 14.64 -11.23 3.13
CA ASP A 87 15.45 -10.34 3.95
C ASP A 87 16.52 -9.67 3.08
N VAL A 88 16.69 -8.36 3.28
CA VAL A 88 17.64 -7.51 2.56
C VAL A 88 18.66 -7.00 3.59
N ALA A 89 19.90 -7.43 3.42
CA ALA A 89 21.03 -7.01 4.25
C ALA A 89 21.88 -5.96 3.54
N ILE A 90 22.52 -5.10 4.32
CA ILE A 90 23.58 -4.24 3.80
C ILE A 90 24.84 -5.12 3.61
N PRO A 91 25.55 -5.03 2.46
CA PRO A 91 26.71 -5.88 2.18
C PRO A 91 27.81 -5.84 3.25
N THR A 92 27.90 -4.74 4.00
CA THR A 92 28.95 -4.51 4.99
C THR A 92 28.69 -5.17 6.34
N THR A 93 27.43 -5.38 6.72
CA THR A 93 27.07 -5.92 8.05
C THR A 93 26.53 -7.34 7.98
N ALA A 94 26.11 -7.83 6.80
CA ALA A 94 25.43 -9.11 6.56
C ALA A 94 24.13 -9.33 7.35
N GLU A 95 23.80 -8.48 8.32
CA GLU A 95 22.53 -8.47 9.04
C GLU A 95 21.41 -7.87 8.18
N PRO A 96 20.22 -8.51 8.17
CA PRO A 96 19.04 -7.94 7.54
C PRO A 96 18.67 -6.57 8.09
N THR A 97 18.57 -5.57 7.21
CA THR A 97 18.09 -4.22 7.54
C THR A 97 16.68 -3.94 7.04
N ALA A 98 16.15 -4.81 6.19
CA ALA A 98 14.75 -4.79 5.79
C ALA A 98 14.25 -6.19 5.43
N THR A 99 12.95 -6.42 5.51
CA THR A 99 12.28 -7.60 4.94
C THR A 99 11.32 -7.11 3.85
N PHE A 100 11.54 -7.57 2.62
CA PHE A 100 10.60 -7.40 1.53
C PHE A 100 9.58 -8.53 1.55
N VAL A 101 8.29 -8.18 1.48
CA VAL A 101 7.17 -9.11 1.52
C VAL A 101 6.34 -8.96 0.26
N LEU A 102 6.03 -10.09 -0.39
CA LEU A 102 5.06 -10.18 -1.47
C LEU A 102 3.77 -10.82 -0.95
N GLY A 103 2.63 -10.19 -1.22
CA GLY A 103 1.30 -10.65 -0.81
C GLY A 103 0.40 -10.99 -2.00
N LEU A 104 -0.22 -12.16 -1.99
CA LEU A 104 -1.36 -12.48 -2.86
C LEU A 104 -2.61 -11.82 -2.30
N ILE A 105 -3.22 -10.94 -3.08
CA ILE A 105 -4.50 -10.32 -2.71
C ILE A 105 -5.59 -11.37 -2.89
N LYS A 106 -6.27 -11.74 -1.80
CA LYS A 106 -7.36 -12.71 -1.77
C LYS A 106 -8.72 -12.05 -1.92
N ASN A 107 -8.89 -10.87 -1.30
CA ASN A 107 -10.09 -10.06 -1.41
C ASN A 107 -9.75 -8.57 -1.36
N ILE A 108 -10.60 -7.74 -1.98
CA ILE A 108 -10.51 -6.28 -1.91
C ILE A 108 -11.87 -5.76 -1.46
N HIS A 109 -11.85 -4.98 -0.38
CA HIS A 109 -13.00 -4.23 0.09
C HIS A 109 -12.91 -2.82 -0.47
N VAL A 110 -13.96 -2.37 -1.15
CA VAL A 110 -14.09 -1.00 -1.65
C VAL A 110 -15.44 -0.47 -1.21
N ARG A 111 -15.48 0.72 -0.60
CA ARG A 111 -16.75 1.39 -0.27
C ARG A 111 -17.37 1.98 -1.52
N ASP A 112 -18.65 1.75 -1.73
CA ASP A 112 -19.41 2.31 -2.86
C ASP A 112 -19.29 3.85 -2.96
N SER A 113 -19.17 4.52 -1.82
CA SER A 113 -19.03 5.98 -1.75
C SER A 113 -17.77 6.54 -2.44
N VAL A 114 -16.76 5.71 -2.70
CA VAL A 114 -15.52 6.13 -3.39
C VAL A 114 -15.43 5.61 -4.83
N LEU A 115 -16.43 4.89 -5.32
CA LEU A 115 -16.44 4.41 -6.70
C LEU A 115 -16.83 5.53 -7.67
N ASN A 116 -16.33 5.42 -8.90
CA ASN A 116 -16.83 6.15 -10.06
C ASN A 116 -18.20 5.62 -10.46
N GLU A 117 -18.85 6.31 -11.41
CA GLU A 117 -20.18 5.93 -11.93
C GLU A 117 -20.20 4.55 -12.58
N ASP A 118 -19.04 4.04 -13.02
CA ASP A 118 -18.89 2.69 -13.57
C ASP A 118 -19.02 1.58 -12.51
N GLY A 119 -18.98 1.92 -11.21
CA GLY A 119 -19.02 0.96 -10.11
C GLY A 119 -17.81 0.01 -10.04
N MET A 120 -16.77 0.25 -10.83
CA MET A 120 -15.60 -0.62 -10.96
C MET A 120 -14.29 0.08 -10.60
N THR A 121 -14.19 1.39 -10.87
CA THR A 121 -12.98 2.17 -10.62
C THR A 121 -13.16 3.10 -9.44
N VAL A 122 -12.07 3.35 -8.71
CA VAL A 122 -12.09 4.26 -7.55
C VAL A 122 -11.87 5.68 -8.03
N ASP A 123 -12.74 6.59 -7.61
CA ASP A 123 -12.55 8.02 -7.74
C ASP A 123 -11.50 8.49 -6.70
N PRO A 124 -10.30 8.88 -7.12
CA PRO A 124 -9.25 9.26 -6.19
C PRO A 124 -9.59 10.57 -5.46
N ALA A 125 -10.43 11.45 -6.05
CA ALA A 125 -10.93 12.66 -5.40
C ALA A 125 -11.92 12.35 -4.26
N LYS A 126 -12.72 11.28 -4.39
CA LYS A 126 -13.58 10.79 -3.29
C LYS A 126 -12.76 10.05 -2.22
N LEU A 127 -11.81 9.21 -2.65
CA LEU A 127 -10.94 8.45 -1.75
C LEU A 127 -10.04 9.36 -0.89
N ARG A 128 -9.55 10.47 -1.47
CA ARG A 128 -8.59 11.39 -0.84
C ARG A 128 -7.41 10.67 -0.17
N PRO A 129 -6.67 9.83 -0.92
CA PRO A 129 -5.53 9.11 -0.36
C PRO A 129 -4.43 10.12 0.02
N ILE A 130 -3.63 9.78 1.03
CA ILE A 130 -2.43 10.57 1.36
C ILE A 130 -1.15 9.82 1.06
N SER A 131 -0.14 10.57 0.66
CA SER A 131 1.21 10.06 0.39
C SER A 131 2.15 10.45 1.52
N ARG A 132 3.01 9.53 1.96
CA ARG A 132 4.14 9.85 2.84
C ARG A 132 5.31 10.32 1.98
N LEU A 133 5.85 11.50 2.29
CA LEU A 133 7.06 12.05 1.67
C LEU A 133 8.27 11.82 2.59
N GLY A 134 9.37 12.53 2.32
CA GLY A 134 10.54 12.53 3.20
C GLY A 134 10.24 13.10 4.59
N GLY A 135 10.84 12.48 5.62
CA GLY A 135 10.67 12.91 7.01
C GLY A 135 9.25 12.68 7.54
N THR A 136 8.68 13.70 8.19
CA THR A 136 7.32 13.71 8.74
C THR A 136 6.29 14.33 7.80
N THR A 137 6.70 14.67 6.57
CA THR A 137 5.84 15.36 5.60
C THR A 137 4.90 14.39 4.91
N TYR A 138 3.64 14.80 4.80
CA TYR A 138 2.61 14.13 4.02
C TYR A 138 2.14 15.03 2.88
N ALA A 139 1.73 14.42 1.77
CA ALA A 139 1.10 15.12 0.65
C ALA A 139 -0.35 14.64 0.48
N ARG A 140 -1.23 15.62 0.22
CA ARG A 140 -2.61 15.38 -0.19
C ARG A 140 -2.66 15.19 -1.70
N LEU A 141 -3.55 14.32 -2.16
CA LEU A 141 -3.95 14.33 -3.57
C LEU A 141 -4.77 15.61 -3.84
N LEU A 142 -4.35 16.40 -4.82
CA LEU A 142 -5.10 17.57 -5.27
C LEU A 142 -6.13 17.20 -6.34
N GLN A 143 -5.68 16.59 -7.44
CA GLN A 143 -6.52 16.22 -8.57
C GLN A 143 -5.92 15.02 -9.31
N GLY A 144 -6.77 14.09 -9.73
CA GLY A 144 -6.44 13.07 -10.72
C GLY A 144 -6.81 13.53 -12.13
N PHE A 145 -6.09 13.04 -13.12
CA PHE A 145 -6.40 13.25 -14.53
C PHE A 145 -6.10 11.97 -15.32
N ASP A 146 -6.92 11.69 -16.31
CA ASP A 146 -6.79 10.47 -17.10
C ASP A 146 -5.90 10.70 -18.31
N ILE A 147 -4.91 9.83 -18.48
CA ILE A 147 -4.11 9.73 -19.70
C ILE A 147 -4.42 8.38 -20.35
N PRO A 148 -5.09 8.35 -21.52
CA PRO A 148 -5.35 7.09 -22.21
C PRO A 148 -4.02 6.48 -22.70
N ARG A 149 -3.87 5.16 -22.53
CA ARG A 149 -2.73 4.44 -23.11
C ARG A 149 -2.91 4.32 -24.62
N ILE A 150 -2.02 4.95 -25.37
CA ILE A 150 -1.99 4.82 -26.83
C ILE A 150 -1.43 3.44 -27.20
N SER A 151 -2.17 2.69 -28.02
CA SER A 151 -1.71 1.40 -28.51
C SER A 151 -0.62 1.57 -29.56
N TRP A 152 0.42 0.72 -29.52
CA TRP A 152 1.45 0.65 -30.57
C TRP A 152 0.85 0.54 -31.97
N LYS A 153 -0.28 -0.16 -32.12
CA LYS A 153 -0.97 -0.32 -33.42
C LYS A 153 -1.36 1.02 -34.06
N VAL A 154 -1.67 2.03 -33.24
CA VAL A 154 -2.10 3.35 -33.71
C VAL A 154 -0.92 4.18 -34.18
N ILE A 155 0.22 4.10 -33.49
CA ILE A 155 1.38 4.96 -33.75
C ILE A 155 2.46 4.31 -34.62
N ARG A 156 2.32 3.03 -34.96
CA ARG A 156 3.35 2.27 -35.68
C ARG A 156 3.70 2.92 -37.01
N ASP A 157 2.69 3.31 -37.79
CA ASP A 157 2.90 3.77 -39.17
C ASP A 157 3.51 5.19 -39.17
N GLU A 158 3.09 6.04 -38.23
CA GLU A 158 3.70 7.35 -37.96
C GLU A 158 5.15 7.22 -37.47
N TYR A 159 5.44 6.29 -36.56
CA TYR A 159 6.78 5.98 -36.10
C TYR A 159 7.72 5.56 -37.25
N GLN A 160 7.26 4.70 -38.15
CA GLN A 160 8.08 4.27 -39.30
C GLN A 160 8.37 5.43 -40.26
N SER A 161 7.41 6.33 -40.47
CA SER A 161 7.60 7.53 -41.28
C SER A 161 8.62 8.48 -40.67
N LEU A 162 8.53 8.74 -39.35
CA LEU A 162 9.48 9.60 -38.63
C LEU A 162 10.90 9.02 -38.58
N LYS A 163 11.03 7.69 -38.46
CA LYS A 163 12.33 7.01 -38.47
C LYS A 163 13.07 7.14 -39.80
N GLN A 164 12.34 7.15 -40.93
CA GLN A 164 12.93 7.30 -42.26
C GLN A 164 13.44 8.72 -42.52
N HIS A 165 12.77 9.75 -41.98
CA HIS A 165 13.13 11.16 -42.18
C HIS A 165 14.18 11.68 -41.19
N GLY A 166 14.37 11.05 -40.04
CA GLY A 166 15.37 11.44 -39.03
C GLY A 166 16.79 10.89 -39.26
N SER A 167 17.04 10.20 -40.38
CA SER A 167 18.32 9.56 -40.70
C SER A 167 19.09 10.28 -41.84
N SER A 168 18.77 11.55 -42.12
CA SER A 168 19.43 12.40 -43.13
C SER A 168 20.30 13.47 -42.49
#